data_AF-A0A376NS46-F1
#
_entry.id   AF-A0A376NS46-F1
#
_cell.length_a   1.000
_cell.length_b   1.000
_cell.length_c   1.000
_cell.angle_alpha   90.00
_cell.angle_beta   90.00
_cell.angle_gamma   90.00
#
_symmetry.space_group_name_H-M   'P 1'
#
loop_
_entity.id
_entity.type
_entity.pdbx_description
1 polymer ?
#
loop_
_entity_poly.entity_id
_entity_poly.type
_entity_poly.pdbx_seq_one_letter_code
_entity_poly.pdbx_strand_id
1 'polypeptide(L)'
;MPHCADGAAATTGDNADGRTAVKSAKPFPVSKRQVWEAYKRVKANRGAAGIDGQTLAGFDENVTDNLYKLWNRMASGSYMPQAVRRVDIPKADGGVRPLGIPAVSDRIAQMVVKQILEPVLEPLFHADSYGYRPGKSAHQAIAQARKRCWKFDWVVEVDIKGFFDDIDHDLLLKTVQHHTQARWVVMYIERRLKAPVQMPDGAMLARGRGTPQGGVISPLLSNLFLHYAFDMWMQRQFPGVPFERYADDVVCHCHSQWQADALISGLRQRLAQCGLQLHPQKTRIVYCKDADRRGDYPETSFDFLGYTFRPRLSMNRWGKTFVNFSPAMSARAGKAIRQEVRRIAVTSPCTSWRICSMRKSEAG
;
A
#
# COMPACT_ATOMS: atom_id res chain seq x y z
N MET A 1 35.23 19.76 52.81
CA MET A 1 35.93 19.33 54.04
C MET A 1 34.87 18.87 55.04
N PRO A 2 35.03 17.72 55.74
CA PRO A 2 36.20 16.82 55.83
C PRO A 2 36.01 15.51 55.02
N HIS A 3 37.02 14.91 54.34
CA HIS A 3 38.17 14.08 54.79
C HIS A 3 37.73 12.77 55.49
N CYS A 4 38.17 11.53 55.18
CA CYS A 4 39.35 10.90 54.54
C CYS A 4 38.89 9.61 53.78
N ALA A 5 39.43 9.18 52.63
CA ALA A 5 40.77 8.64 52.31
C ALA A 5 41.12 7.31 53.01
N ASP A 6 41.09 6.22 52.22
CA ASP A 6 42.02 5.05 52.18
C ASP A 6 41.60 4.24 50.92
N GLY A 7 42.43 3.79 49.99
CA GLY A 7 43.86 3.52 50.05
C GLY A 7 44.11 2.02 49.84
N ALA A 8 43.89 1.50 48.63
CA ALA A 8 44.41 0.18 48.24
C ALA A 8 44.75 0.15 46.75
N ALA A 9 46.06 0.09 46.48
CA ALA A 9 46.66 -0.14 45.18
C ALA A 9 46.85 -1.65 44.93
N ALA A 10 47.24 -1.97 43.69
CA ALA A 10 47.61 -3.27 43.12
C ALA A 10 46.41 -4.06 42.56
N THR A 11 46.39 -4.56 41.33
CA THR A 11 47.48 -4.96 40.42
C THR A 11 47.04 -4.82 38.96
N THR A 12 47.96 -4.32 38.15
CA THR A 12 47.99 -4.45 36.69
C THR A 12 47.83 -5.92 36.27
N GLY A 13 46.69 -6.23 35.66
CA GLY A 13 46.48 -7.44 34.88
C GLY A 13 46.44 -7.06 33.40
N ASP A 14 47.59 -7.17 32.74
CA ASP A 14 47.74 -7.12 31.29
C ASP A 14 46.93 -8.27 30.69
N ASN A 15 45.72 -7.98 30.20
CA ASN A 15 45.05 -8.85 29.25
C ASN A 15 45.21 -8.23 27.87
N ALA A 16 46.34 -8.60 27.26
CA ALA A 16 46.58 -8.55 25.84
C ALA A 16 45.54 -9.42 25.12
N ASP A 17 44.44 -8.81 24.70
CA ASP A 17 43.72 -9.26 23.52
C ASP A 17 43.12 -8.05 22.79
N GLY A 18 44.01 -7.37 22.08
CA GLY A 18 43.75 -6.22 21.24
C GLY A 18 42.91 -6.58 20.01
N ARG A 19 41.63 -6.86 20.23
CA ARG A 19 40.60 -6.78 19.18
C ARG A 19 39.50 -5.84 19.64
N THR A 20 39.83 -4.56 19.65
CA THR A 20 38.84 -3.49 19.51
C THR A 20 38.03 -3.82 18.25
N ALA A 21 36.78 -4.25 18.44
CA ALA A 21 35.86 -4.55 17.35
C ALA A 21 35.87 -3.36 16.39
N VAL A 22 36.32 -3.60 15.16
CA VAL A 22 36.36 -2.59 14.10
C VAL A 22 34.95 -2.02 13.98
N LYS A 23 34.76 -0.79 14.46
CA LYS A 23 33.58 0.02 14.11
C LYS A 23 33.52 0.00 12.59
N SER A 24 32.42 -0.53 12.06
CA SER A 24 32.15 -0.62 10.62
C SER A 24 32.71 0.58 9.87
N ALA A 25 33.58 0.37 8.88
CA ALA A 25 34.16 1.42 8.04
C ALA A 25 33.12 2.21 7.21
N LYS A 26 31.86 1.75 7.19
CA LYS A 26 30.76 2.40 6.49
C LYS A 26 29.88 3.20 7.48
N PRO A 27 29.46 4.43 7.10
CA PRO A 27 28.68 5.32 7.96
C PRO A 27 27.28 4.78 8.27
N PHE A 28 26.69 3.96 7.41
CA PHE A 28 25.35 3.41 7.60
C PHE A 28 25.36 1.89 7.81
N PRO A 29 24.55 1.35 8.73
CA PRO A 29 24.51 -0.07 9.08
C PRO A 29 23.71 -0.89 8.05
N VAL A 30 23.97 -0.69 6.76
CA VAL A 30 23.38 -1.49 5.68
C VAL A 30 24.31 -2.66 5.39
N SER A 31 23.86 -3.89 5.66
CA SER A 31 24.62 -5.11 5.40
C SER A 31 24.39 -5.65 3.99
N LYS A 32 25.38 -6.39 3.45
CA LYS A 32 25.22 -7.13 2.18
C LYS A 32 24.04 -8.11 2.24
N ARG A 33 23.84 -8.76 3.40
CA ARG A 33 22.73 -9.69 3.63
C ARG A 33 21.37 -8.99 3.50
N GLN A 34 21.19 -7.80 4.08
CA GLN A 34 19.94 -7.03 3.91
C GLN A 34 19.66 -6.71 2.45
N VAL A 35 20.67 -6.28 1.68
CA VAL A 35 20.53 -6.00 0.24
C VAL A 35 20.16 -7.26 -0.54
N TRP A 36 20.75 -8.41 -0.20
CA TRP A 36 20.41 -9.71 -0.78
C TRP A 36 18.96 -10.13 -0.49
N GLU A 37 18.52 -10.05 0.78
CA GLU A 37 17.14 -10.37 1.17
C GLU A 37 16.14 -9.44 0.49
N ALA A 38 16.46 -8.15 0.38
CA ALA A 38 15.66 -7.17 -0.34
C ALA A 38 15.53 -7.52 -1.83
N TYR A 39 16.63 -7.91 -2.47
CA TYR A 39 16.63 -8.37 -3.86
C TYR A 39 15.74 -9.60 -4.07
N LYS A 40 15.81 -10.62 -3.21
CA LYS A 40 14.94 -11.80 -3.30
C LYS A 40 13.46 -11.43 -3.28
N ARG A 41 13.05 -10.48 -2.42
CA ARG A 41 11.66 -9.99 -2.36
C ARG A 41 11.27 -9.22 -3.63
N VAL A 42 12.16 -8.38 -4.16
CA VAL A 42 11.91 -7.65 -5.42
C VAL A 42 11.76 -8.63 -6.60
N LYS A 43 12.62 -9.65 -6.67
CA LYS A 43 12.57 -10.68 -7.71
C LYS A 43 11.25 -11.47 -7.68
N ALA A 44 10.78 -11.85 -6.48
CA ALA A 44 9.50 -12.53 -6.32
C ALA A 44 8.30 -11.71 -6.85
N ASN A 45 8.34 -10.38 -6.69
CA ASN A 45 7.27 -9.49 -7.14
C ASN A 45 7.28 -9.22 -8.67
N ARG A 46 8.35 -9.62 -9.37
CA ARG A 46 8.57 -9.29 -10.80
C ARG A 46 8.47 -7.78 -11.05
N GLY A 47 8.33 -7.37 -12.31
CA GLY A 47 8.09 -5.98 -12.67
C GLY A 47 8.86 -5.55 -13.92
N ALA A 48 8.36 -4.52 -14.59
CA ALA A 48 8.98 -3.97 -15.79
C ALA A 48 10.30 -3.24 -15.47
N ALA A 49 11.10 -3.01 -16.50
CA ALA A 49 12.31 -2.19 -16.41
C ALA A 49 11.98 -0.72 -16.10
N GLY A 50 12.89 -0.07 -15.38
CA GLY A 50 12.85 1.35 -15.07
C GLY A 50 13.34 2.20 -16.25
N ILE A 51 13.87 3.38 -15.95
CA ILE A 51 14.42 4.30 -16.96
C ILE A 51 15.70 3.77 -17.62
N ASP A 52 16.49 3.00 -16.89
CA ASP A 52 17.75 2.41 -17.34
C ASP A 52 17.55 1.21 -18.31
N GLY A 53 16.31 0.83 -18.58
CA GLY A 53 15.99 -0.32 -19.44
C GLY A 53 16.41 -1.67 -18.87
N GLN A 54 17.02 -1.72 -17.68
CA GLN A 54 17.49 -2.96 -17.09
C GLN A 54 16.31 -3.78 -16.56
N THR A 55 16.11 -4.95 -17.16
CA THR A 55 15.12 -5.93 -16.69
C THR A 55 15.67 -6.69 -15.48
N LEU A 56 14.80 -7.42 -14.76
CA LEU A 56 15.27 -8.33 -13.71
C LEU A 56 16.19 -9.41 -14.26
N ALA A 57 15.93 -9.93 -15.47
CA ALA A 57 16.80 -10.91 -16.12
C ALA A 57 18.20 -10.32 -16.41
N GLY A 58 18.26 -9.11 -16.97
CA GLY A 58 19.54 -8.44 -17.21
C GLY A 58 20.26 -8.01 -15.91
N PHE A 59 19.51 -7.76 -14.83
CA PHE A 59 20.11 -7.55 -13.50
C PHE A 59 20.73 -8.84 -12.95
N ASP A 60 20.11 -10.00 -13.24
CA ASP A 60 20.51 -11.31 -12.73
C ASP A 60 21.81 -11.83 -13.38
N GLU A 61 22.06 -11.47 -14.64
CA GLU A 61 23.30 -11.82 -15.37
C GLU A 61 24.57 -11.44 -14.60
N ASN A 62 24.54 -10.30 -13.90
CA ASN A 62 25.66 -9.79 -13.09
C ASN A 62 25.24 -9.51 -11.63
N VAL A 63 24.39 -10.37 -11.06
CA VAL A 63 23.73 -10.14 -9.76
C VAL A 63 24.72 -9.80 -8.64
N THR A 64 25.85 -10.51 -8.55
CA THR A 64 26.83 -10.33 -7.47
C THR A 64 27.43 -8.93 -7.49
N ASP A 65 27.88 -8.48 -8.67
CA ASP A 65 28.49 -7.16 -8.85
C ASP A 65 27.45 -6.04 -8.71
N ASN A 66 26.26 -6.22 -9.30
CA ASN A 66 25.17 -5.27 -9.18
C ASN A 66 24.74 -5.03 -7.72
N LEU A 67 24.62 -6.11 -6.93
CA LEU A 67 24.27 -6.00 -5.50
C LEU A 67 25.42 -5.45 -4.67
N TYR A 68 26.68 -5.79 -5.00
CA TYR A 68 27.83 -5.21 -4.33
C TYR A 68 27.92 -3.70 -4.56
N LYS A 69 27.77 -3.23 -5.80
CA LYS A 69 27.72 -1.81 -6.15
C LYS A 69 26.59 -1.09 -5.40
N LEU A 70 25.40 -1.66 -5.40
CA LEU A 70 24.25 -1.09 -4.68
C LEU A 70 24.51 -1.01 -3.17
N TRP A 71 24.94 -2.11 -2.56
CA TRP A 71 25.30 -2.16 -1.15
C TRP A 71 26.36 -1.10 -0.79
N ASN A 72 27.43 -1.01 -1.57
CA ASN A 72 28.53 -0.09 -1.31
C ASN A 72 28.05 1.37 -1.30
N ARG A 73 27.18 1.74 -2.25
CA ARG A 73 26.57 3.08 -2.35
C ARG A 73 25.54 3.35 -1.25
N MET A 74 24.77 2.34 -0.84
CA MET A 74 23.80 2.47 0.25
C MET A 74 24.49 2.57 1.62
N ALA A 75 25.54 1.78 1.85
CA ALA A 75 26.27 1.79 3.12
C ALA A 75 27.14 3.05 3.27
N SER A 76 27.63 3.63 2.17
CA SER A 76 28.40 4.89 2.17
C SER A 76 27.55 6.15 2.21
N GLY A 77 26.25 6.07 1.88
CA GLY A 77 25.42 7.26 1.71
C GLY A 77 25.48 7.92 0.33
N SER A 78 26.26 7.39 -0.62
CA SER A 78 26.39 7.95 -1.98
C SER A 78 25.33 7.46 -2.97
N TYR A 79 24.44 6.56 -2.55
CA TYR A 79 23.32 6.12 -3.38
C TYR A 79 22.32 7.26 -3.64
N MET A 80 22.02 7.51 -4.91
CA MET A 80 21.00 8.44 -5.37
C MET A 80 20.01 7.66 -6.25
N PRO A 81 18.69 7.78 -6.01
CA PRO A 81 17.70 7.11 -6.82
C PRO A 81 17.70 7.68 -8.24
N GLN A 82 17.43 6.82 -9.23
CA GLN A 82 17.24 7.27 -10.60
C GLN A 82 15.87 7.93 -10.75
N ALA A 83 15.68 8.59 -11.90
CA ALA A 83 14.38 9.09 -12.28
C ALA A 83 13.38 7.94 -12.45
N VAL A 84 12.14 8.19 -12.06
CA VAL A 84 11.10 7.17 -12.15
C VAL A 84 10.45 7.25 -13.53
N ARG A 85 10.36 6.13 -14.24
CA ARG A 85 9.76 6.08 -15.58
C ARG A 85 8.22 6.12 -15.47
N ARG A 86 7.58 7.11 -16.08
CA ARG A 86 6.12 7.24 -16.12
C ARG A 86 5.54 6.27 -17.15
N VAL A 87 4.48 5.58 -16.75
CA VAL A 87 3.63 4.77 -17.63
C VAL A 87 2.18 5.06 -17.28
N ASP A 88 1.38 5.43 -18.27
CA ASP A 88 -0.03 5.70 -18.07
C ASP A 88 -0.85 4.44 -18.37
N ILE A 89 -1.56 3.94 -17.36
CA ILE A 89 -2.41 2.76 -17.47
C ILE A 89 -3.85 3.23 -17.64
N PRO A 90 -4.56 2.87 -18.72
CA PRO A 90 -5.96 3.26 -18.90
C PRO A 90 -6.84 2.76 -17.73
N LYS A 91 -7.70 3.63 -17.22
CA LYS A 91 -8.74 3.22 -16.26
C LYS A 91 -9.99 2.74 -16.98
N ALA A 92 -10.77 1.90 -16.30
CA ALA A 92 -12.02 1.35 -16.84
C ALA A 92 -13.16 2.38 -16.94
N ASP A 93 -13.08 3.49 -16.19
CA ASP A 93 -14.06 4.59 -16.14
C ASP A 93 -13.71 5.77 -17.07
N GLY A 94 -12.66 5.63 -17.88
CA GLY A 94 -12.10 6.74 -18.65
C GLY A 94 -11.03 7.50 -17.85
N GLY A 95 -9.99 7.94 -18.54
CA GLY A 95 -8.80 8.54 -17.91
C GLY A 95 -7.65 7.55 -17.69
N VAL A 96 -6.57 8.04 -17.11
CA VAL A 96 -5.33 7.27 -16.91
C VAL A 96 -4.96 7.18 -15.45
N ARG A 97 -4.44 6.02 -15.05
CA ARG A 97 -3.73 5.82 -13.79
C ARG A 97 -2.26 5.92 -14.09
N PRO A 98 -1.61 6.98 -13.62
CA PRO A 98 -0.18 7.06 -13.77
C PRO A 98 0.56 6.11 -12.84
N LEU A 99 1.52 5.39 -13.40
CA LEU A 99 2.44 4.54 -12.67
C LEU A 99 3.87 5.05 -12.88
N GLY A 100 4.62 5.12 -11.79
CA GLY A 100 6.05 5.34 -11.80
C GLY A 100 6.78 4.02 -11.57
N ILE A 101 7.58 3.59 -12.55
CA ILE A 101 8.34 2.33 -12.50
C ILE A 101 9.81 2.66 -12.16
N PRO A 102 10.27 2.39 -10.93
CA PRO A 102 11.67 2.61 -10.57
C PRO A 102 12.58 1.55 -11.20
N ALA A 103 13.87 1.90 -11.35
CA ALA A 103 14.90 0.93 -11.71
C ALA A 103 14.95 -0.25 -10.74
N VAL A 104 15.51 -1.39 -11.18
CA VAL A 104 15.63 -2.59 -10.34
C VAL A 104 16.43 -2.28 -9.08
N SER A 105 17.56 -1.58 -9.22
CA SER A 105 18.39 -1.12 -8.10
C SER A 105 17.61 -0.23 -7.12
N ASP A 106 16.76 0.66 -7.62
CA ASP A 106 15.91 1.51 -6.78
C ASP A 106 14.83 0.73 -6.05
N ARG A 107 14.24 -0.29 -6.68
CA ARG A 107 13.29 -1.18 -5.99
C ARG A 107 13.95 -1.94 -4.86
N ILE A 108 15.19 -2.40 -5.05
CA ILE A 108 15.97 -3.09 -4.01
C ILE A 108 16.31 -2.13 -2.87
N ALA A 109 16.80 -0.91 -3.17
CA ALA A 109 17.09 0.09 -2.16
C ALA A 109 15.84 0.47 -1.34
N GLN A 110 14.71 0.66 -2.01
CA GLN A 110 13.42 0.91 -1.35
C GLN A 110 13.01 -0.27 -0.45
N MET A 111 13.25 -1.51 -0.88
CA MET A 111 12.96 -2.70 -0.08
C MET A 111 13.85 -2.79 1.17
N VAL A 112 15.14 -2.43 1.08
CA VAL A 112 16.04 -2.35 2.26
C VAL A 112 15.48 -1.38 3.28
N VAL A 113 15.07 -0.19 2.85
CA VAL A 113 14.46 0.81 3.74
C VAL A 113 13.14 0.30 4.32
N LYS A 114 12.29 -0.32 3.49
CA LYS A 114 11.01 -0.89 3.90
C LYS A 114 11.18 -1.96 4.97
N GLN A 115 12.15 -2.85 4.84
CA GLN A 115 12.41 -3.94 5.80
C GLN A 115 12.76 -3.44 7.21
N ILE A 116 13.26 -2.21 7.33
CA ILE A 116 13.59 -1.60 8.61
C ILE A 116 12.40 -0.85 9.18
N LEU A 117 11.66 -0.14 8.33
CA LEU A 117 10.58 0.74 8.76
C LEU A 117 9.26 -0.02 9.01
N GLU A 118 8.93 -1.01 8.18
CA GLU A 118 7.66 -1.76 8.26
C GLU A 118 7.44 -2.43 9.63
N PRO A 119 8.42 -3.13 10.24
CA PRO A 119 8.22 -3.77 11.55
C PRO A 119 7.96 -2.77 12.69
N VAL A 120 8.44 -1.53 12.56
CA VAL A 120 8.23 -0.47 13.55
C VAL A 120 6.84 0.16 13.39
N LEU A 121 6.39 0.34 12.15
CA LEU A 121 5.12 1.01 11.85
C LEU A 121 3.91 0.08 11.93
N GLU A 122 4.05 -1.17 11.51
CA GLU A 122 2.93 -2.10 11.36
C GLU A 122 2.09 -2.29 12.65
N PRO A 123 2.69 -2.42 13.85
CA PRO A 123 1.93 -2.54 15.10
C PRO A 123 1.14 -1.28 15.47
N LEU A 124 1.49 -0.11 14.91
CA LEU A 124 0.89 1.18 15.24
C LEU A 124 -0.35 1.46 14.39
N PHE A 125 -0.43 0.88 13.18
CA PHE A 125 -1.52 1.16 12.26
C PHE A 125 -2.88 0.67 12.79
N HIS A 126 -3.90 1.51 12.59
CA HIS A 126 -5.27 1.27 13.03
C HIS A 126 -5.79 -0.10 12.58
N ALA A 127 -6.57 -0.78 13.42
CA ALA A 127 -7.03 -2.14 13.16
C ALA A 127 -7.85 -2.27 11.87
N ASP A 128 -8.63 -1.24 11.53
CA ASP A 128 -9.44 -1.17 10.31
C ASP A 128 -8.73 -0.53 9.10
N SER A 129 -7.40 -0.43 9.13
CA SER A 129 -6.59 -0.17 7.94
C SER A 129 -6.09 -1.49 7.36
N TYR A 130 -6.42 -1.78 6.09
CA TYR A 130 -6.21 -3.09 5.47
C TYR A 130 -5.23 -3.06 4.30
N GLY A 131 -5.17 -1.94 3.57
CA GLY A 131 -4.46 -1.86 2.30
C GLY A 131 -2.96 -2.11 2.44
N TYR A 132 -2.40 -3.04 1.66
CA TYR A 132 -0.96 -3.29 1.55
C TYR A 132 -0.23 -3.65 2.86
N ARG A 133 -0.95 -4.19 3.84
CA ARG A 133 -0.39 -4.58 5.15
C ARG A 133 -0.26 -6.10 5.30
N PRO A 134 0.81 -6.60 5.95
CA PRO A 134 0.94 -8.02 6.27
C PRO A 134 -0.26 -8.55 7.09
N GLY A 135 -0.80 -9.71 6.72
CA GLY A 135 -1.92 -10.34 7.43
C GLY A 135 -3.28 -9.66 7.25
N LYS A 136 -3.36 -8.58 6.46
CA LYS A 136 -4.59 -7.89 6.09
C LYS A 136 -4.99 -8.18 4.65
N SER A 137 -6.29 -8.22 4.36
CA SER A 137 -6.78 -8.44 2.99
C SER A 137 -8.02 -7.61 2.65
N ALA A 138 -8.23 -7.39 1.35
CA ALA A 138 -9.44 -6.73 0.84
C ALA A 138 -10.72 -7.49 1.28
N HIS A 139 -10.69 -8.82 1.30
CA HIS A 139 -11.81 -9.65 1.75
C HIS A 139 -12.17 -9.40 3.23
N GLN A 140 -11.17 -9.19 4.10
CA GLN A 140 -11.44 -8.83 5.50
C GLN A 140 -12.12 -7.47 5.60
N ALA A 141 -11.67 -6.47 4.82
CA ALA A 141 -12.29 -5.15 4.77
C ALA A 141 -13.75 -5.24 4.28
N ILE A 142 -14.00 -5.96 3.17
CA ILE A 142 -15.36 -6.17 2.64
C ILE A 142 -16.26 -6.89 3.65
N ALA A 143 -15.75 -7.91 4.34
CA ALA A 143 -16.49 -8.64 5.35
C ALA A 143 -16.85 -7.77 6.56
N GLN A 144 -15.94 -6.88 6.97
CA GLN A 144 -16.18 -5.93 8.05
C GLN A 144 -17.19 -4.86 7.63
N ALA A 145 -17.04 -4.28 6.43
CA ALA A 145 -17.96 -3.30 5.87
C ALA A 145 -19.39 -3.85 5.78
N ARG A 146 -19.54 -5.11 5.34
CA ARG A 146 -20.83 -5.81 5.31
C ARG A 146 -21.49 -5.87 6.68
N LYS A 147 -20.75 -6.24 7.73
CA LYS A 147 -21.30 -6.32 9.09
C LYS A 147 -21.73 -4.95 9.60
N ARG A 148 -21.01 -3.89 9.25
CA ARG A 148 -21.32 -2.51 9.67
C ARG A 148 -22.51 -1.93 8.90
N CYS A 149 -22.67 -2.23 7.61
CA CYS A 149 -23.86 -1.85 6.84
C CYS A 149 -25.19 -2.39 7.42
N TRP A 150 -25.15 -3.44 8.24
CA TRP A 150 -26.32 -3.99 8.94
C TRP A 150 -26.64 -3.28 10.26
N LYS A 151 -25.68 -2.53 10.80
CA LYS A 151 -25.79 -1.84 12.11
C LYS A 151 -25.94 -0.32 11.96
N PHE A 152 -25.50 0.22 10.83
CA PHE A 152 -25.46 1.64 10.55
C PHE A 152 -26.29 1.92 9.30
N ASP A 153 -27.11 2.96 9.37
CA ASP A 153 -28.10 3.30 8.35
C ASP A 153 -27.48 4.04 7.17
N TRP A 154 -26.31 4.62 7.39
CA TRP A 154 -25.65 5.51 6.43
C TRP A 154 -24.20 5.12 6.25
N VAL A 155 -23.74 5.24 5.01
CA VAL A 155 -22.36 5.06 4.61
C VAL A 155 -21.86 6.35 3.96
N VAL A 156 -20.64 6.76 4.30
CA VAL A 156 -19.90 7.78 3.56
C VAL A 156 -18.79 7.09 2.78
N GLU A 157 -18.93 7.06 1.45
CA GLU A 157 -17.85 6.70 0.52
C GLU A 157 -16.90 7.90 0.46
N VAL A 158 -15.68 7.77 0.98
CA VAL A 158 -14.70 8.85 1.05
C VAL A 158 -13.69 8.63 -0.09
N ASP A 159 -13.59 9.61 -0.99
CA ASP A 159 -12.60 9.60 -2.07
C ASP A 159 -11.68 10.82 -1.95
N ILE A 160 -10.36 10.59 -1.98
CA ILE A 160 -9.35 11.64 -1.89
C ILE A 160 -8.80 11.91 -3.29
N LYS A 161 -9.05 13.13 -3.78
CA LYS A 161 -8.62 13.54 -5.11
C LYS A 161 -7.08 13.55 -5.17
N GLY A 162 -6.53 12.86 -6.16
CA GLY A 162 -5.10 12.92 -6.46
C GLY A 162 -4.19 12.46 -5.33
N PHE A 163 -4.66 11.63 -4.40
CA PHE A 163 -3.98 11.34 -3.13
C PHE A 163 -2.47 11.11 -3.30
N PHE A 164 -2.05 10.14 -4.12
CA PHE A 164 -0.64 9.84 -4.33
C PHE A 164 0.15 10.98 -4.98
N ASP A 165 -0.49 11.86 -5.76
CA ASP A 165 0.17 12.98 -6.42
C ASP A 165 0.27 14.21 -5.49
N ASP A 166 -0.59 14.30 -4.47
CA ASP A 166 -0.71 15.48 -3.60
C ASP A 166 -0.12 15.30 -2.19
N ILE A 167 0.44 14.13 -1.83
CA ILE A 167 1.11 13.94 -0.53
C ILE A 167 2.19 15.00 -0.30
N ASP A 168 2.03 15.78 0.75
CA ASP A 168 3.04 16.75 1.20
C ASP A 168 4.29 16.03 1.74
N HIS A 169 5.46 16.37 1.19
CA HIS A 169 6.72 15.71 1.54
C HIS A 169 7.16 16.04 2.96
N ASP A 170 6.97 17.27 3.43
CA ASP A 170 7.44 17.71 4.74
C ASP A 170 6.60 17.07 5.85
N LEU A 171 5.28 17.02 5.68
CA LEU A 171 4.39 16.29 6.59
C LEU A 171 4.72 14.80 6.61
N LEU A 172 4.94 14.18 5.45
CA LEU A 172 5.32 12.77 5.39
C LEU A 172 6.67 12.53 6.10
N LEU A 173 7.70 13.33 5.80
CA LEU A 173 9.03 13.18 6.41
C LEU A 173 8.98 13.42 7.92
N LYS A 174 8.18 14.37 8.40
CA LYS A 174 7.93 14.59 9.82
C LYS A 174 7.37 13.34 10.50
N THR A 175 6.38 12.67 9.89
CA THR A 175 5.84 11.42 10.44
C THR A 175 6.86 10.28 10.42
N VAL A 176 7.70 10.18 9.39
CA VAL A 176 8.77 9.17 9.34
C VAL A 176 9.79 9.43 10.44
N GLN A 177 10.26 10.68 10.60
CA GLN A 177 11.22 11.08 11.63
C GLN A 177 10.71 10.80 13.04
N HIS A 178 9.40 10.92 13.26
CA HIS A 178 8.78 10.57 14.54
C HIS A 178 8.95 9.08 14.91
N HIS A 179 9.01 8.18 13.93
CA HIS A 179 9.05 6.73 14.17
C HIS A 179 10.42 6.08 14.00
N THR A 180 11.44 6.79 13.52
CA THR A 180 12.77 6.21 13.37
C THR A 180 13.88 7.19 13.70
N GLN A 181 14.84 6.74 14.51
CA GLN A 181 16.08 7.45 14.79
C GLN A 181 17.14 7.24 13.68
N ALA A 182 16.86 6.33 12.73
CA ALA A 182 17.77 6.05 11.63
C ALA A 182 17.74 7.19 10.60
N ARG A 183 18.57 8.22 10.79
CA ARG A 183 18.65 9.40 9.90
C ARG A 183 18.85 9.02 8.42
N TRP A 184 19.58 7.95 8.15
CA TRP A 184 19.83 7.47 6.80
C TRP A 184 18.57 6.91 6.10
N VAL A 185 17.62 6.36 6.86
CA VAL A 185 16.31 5.92 6.34
C VAL A 185 15.51 7.14 5.88
N VAL A 186 15.44 8.17 6.71
CA VAL A 186 14.77 9.45 6.38
C VAL A 186 15.40 10.05 5.13
N MET A 187 16.73 10.12 5.08
CA MET A 187 17.48 10.65 3.93
C MET A 187 17.16 9.91 2.63
N TYR A 188 17.10 8.57 2.62
CA TYR A 188 16.76 7.83 1.40
C TYR A 188 15.30 7.97 1.00
N ILE A 189 14.38 8.11 1.96
CA ILE A 189 12.98 8.42 1.67
C ILE A 189 12.88 9.80 1.02
N GLU A 190 13.53 10.81 1.58
CA GLU A 190 13.54 12.16 1.05
C GLU A 190 14.11 12.22 -0.38
N ARG A 191 15.31 11.64 -0.60
CA ARG A 191 15.93 11.58 -1.94
C ARG A 191 15.01 10.94 -2.97
N ARG A 192 14.29 9.88 -2.56
CA ARG A 192 13.32 9.19 -3.42
C ARG A 192 12.10 10.06 -3.71
N LEU A 193 11.55 10.75 -2.72
CA LEU A 193 10.41 11.63 -2.92
C LEU A 193 10.75 12.78 -3.88
N LYS A 194 11.99 13.27 -3.83
CA LYS A 194 12.50 14.32 -4.72
C LYS A 194 13.03 13.80 -6.06
N ALA A 195 13.10 12.49 -6.26
CA ALA A 195 13.56 11.90 -7.52
C ALA A 195 12.65 12.36 -8.67
N PRO A 196 13.21 12.84 -9.80
CA PRO A 196 12.41 13.32 -10.91
C PRO A 196 11.64 12.18 -11.58
N VAL A 197 10.59 12.53 -12.31
CA VAL A 197 9.83 11.59 -13.16
C VAL A 197 10.18 11.86 -14.60
N GLN A 198 10.49 10.81 -15.34
CA GLN A 198 10.60 10.89 -16.79
C GLN A 198 9.22 10.62 -17.41
N MET A 199 8.72 11.59 -18.15
CA MET A 199 7.47 11.52 -18.90
C MET A 199 7.63 10.65 -20.17
N PRO A 200 6.53 10.17 -20.78
CA PRO A 200 6.60 9.34 -21.98
C PRO A 200 7.29 10.00 -23.18
N ASP A 201 7.29 11.33 -23.24
CA ASP A 201 7.98 12.15 -24.25
C ASP A 201 9.48 12.37 -23.94
N GLY A 202 9.98 11.80 -22.84
CA GLY A 202 11.37 11.93 -22.39
C GLY A 202 11.62 13.13 -21.47
N ALA A 203 10.63 14.02 -21.26
CA ALA A 203 10.80 15.19 -20.42
C ALA A 203 11.00 14.81 -18.94
N MET A 204 11.91 15.51 -18.26
CA MET A 204 12.22 15.28 -16.85
C MET A 204 11.48 16.30 -15.99
N LEU A 205 10.53 15.82 -15.18
CA LEU A 205 9.76 16.65 -14.27
C LEU A 205 10.27 16.52 -12.84
N ALA A 206 10.69 17.66 -12.27
CA ALA A 206 10.96 17.76 -10.84
C ALA A 206 9.67 17.58 -10.03
N ARG A 207 9.80 17.06 -8.81
CA ARG A 207 8.67 16.80 -7.91
C ARG A 207 8.78 17.61 -6.64
N GLY A 208 7.77 18.44 -6.38
CA GLY A 208 7.59 19.14 -5.10
C GLY A 208 6.61 18.46 -4.14
N ARG A 209 5.83 17.48 -4.62
CA ARG A 209 4.80 16.77 -3.82
C ARG A 209 4.54 15.36 -4.37
N GLY A 210 3.72 14.61 -3.66
CA GLY A 210 3.26 13.27 -4.00
C GLY A 210 4.29 12.18 -3.76
N THR A 211 3.99 10.96 -4.17
CA THR A 211 4.87 9.79 -4.13
C THR A 211 4.64 8.97 -5.39
N PRO A 212 5.67 8.46 -6.09
CA PRO A 212 5.46 7.72 -7.33
C PRO A 212 4.65 6.46 -7.02
N GLN A 213 3.51 6.29 -7.69
CA GLN A 213 2.75 5.05 -7.63
C GLN A 213 3.58 3.92 -8.25
N GLY A 214 3.71 2.77 -7.59
CA GLY A 214 4.45 1.62 -8.15
C GLY A 214 5.84 1.38 -7.58
N GLY A 215 6.35 2.27 -6.73
CA GLY A 215 7.56 1.95 -5.97
C GLY A 215 7.27 1.17 -4.69
N VAL A 216 8.23 0.35 -4.28
CA VAL A 216 8.11 -0.71 -3.27
C VAL A 216 7.69 -0.19 -1.90
N ILE A 217 8.22 0.96 -1.48
CA ILE A 217 7.95 1.55 -0.17
C ILE A 217 6.77 2.55 -0.20
N SER A 218 6.26 2.94 -1.38
CA SER A 218 5.15 3.90 -1.50
C SER A 218 3.91 3.50 -0.70
N PRO A 219 3.44 2.23 -0.73
CA PRO A 219 2.25 1.85 0.05
C PRO A 219 2.42 2.05 1.55
N LEU A 220 3.59 1.71 2.10
CA LEU A 220 3.88 1.89 3.53
C LEU A 220 3.85 3.37 3.93
N LEU A 221 4.50 4.23 3.13
CA LEU A 221 4.52 5.68 3.38
C LEU A 221 3.13 6.31 3.25
N SER A 222 2.35 5.85 2.29
CA SER A 222 0.98 6.32 2.08
C SER A 222 0.07 5.94 3.23
N ASN A 223 0.20 4.71 3.75
CA ASN A 223 -0.50 4.27 4.94
C ASN A 223 -0.07 5.05 6.19
N LEU A 224 1.21 5.36 6.34
CA LEU A 224 1.71 6.20 7.42
C LEU A 224 1.11 7.60 7.37
N PHE A 225 1.06 8.21 6.19
CA PHE A 225 0.46 9.53 6.02
C PHE A 225 -1.03 9.51 6.43
N LEU A 226 -1.81 8.58 5.87
CA LEU A 226 -3.25 8.47 6.18
C LEU A 226 -3.52 8.00 7.60
N HIS A 227 -2.59 7.30 8.25
CA HIS A 227 -2.73 6.97 9.66
C HIS A 227 -2.87 8.23 10.52
N TYR A 228 -2.07 9.26 10.24
CA TYR A 228 -2.13 10.54 10.96
C TYR A 228 -3.15 11.52 10.38
N ALA A 229 -3.27 11.61 9.06
CA ALA A 229 -4.19 12.52 8.40
C ALA A 229 -5.65 12.10 8.64
N PHE A 230 -5.92 10.79 8.68
CA PHE A 230 -7.26 10.21 8.73
C PHE A 230 -7.48 9.30 9.94
N ASP A 231 -6.78 8.16 10.09
CA ASP A 231 -7.17 7.10 11.05
C ASP A 231 -7.22 7.60 12.50
N MET A 232 -6.12 8.20 12.98
CA MET A 232 -6.04 8.72 14.34
C MET A 232 -6.96 9.92 14.55
N TRP A 233 -7.21 10.70 13.51
CA TRP A 233 -8.14 11.83 13.59
C TRP A 233 -9.58 11.33 13.72
N MET A 234 -9.99 10.33 12.93
CA MET A 234 -11.28 9.65 13.04
C MET A 234 -11.49 9.08 14.44
N GLN A 235 -10.49 8.38 14.96
CA GLN A 235 -10.57 7.78 16.31
C GLN A 235 -10.79 8.84 17.41
N ARG A 236 -10.25 10.05 17.25
CA ARG A 236 -10.36 11.14 18.24
C ARG A 236 -11.64 11.97 18.07
N GLN A 237 -12.00 12.31 16.83
CA GLN A 237 -13.07 13.28 16.54
C GLN A 237 -14.42 12.60 16.27
N PHE A 238 -14.40 11.37 15.75
CA PHE A 238 -15.59 10.60 15.40
C PHE A 238 -15.50 9.15 15.93
N PRO A 239 -15.29 8.94 17.25
CA PRO A 239 -15.10 7.59 17.82
C PRO A 239 -16.31 6.65 17.61
N GLY A 240 -17.51 7.20 17.41
CA GLY A 240 -18.73 6.45 17.11
C GLY A 240 -18.95 6.15 15.62
N VAL A 241 -18.03 6.56 14.74
CA VAL A 241 -18.10 6.33 13.29
C VAL A 241 -17.00 5.34 12.90
N PRO A 242 -17.29 4.03 12.89
CA PRO A 242 -16.31 3.06 12.43
C PRO A 242 -16.11 3.19 10.92
N PHE A 243 -14.94 2.77 10.44
CA PHE A 243 -14.57 2.84 9.03
C PHE A 243 -13.74 1.64 8.60
N GLU A 244 -13.72 1.32 7.31
CA GLU A 244 -12.68 0.49 6.70
C GLU A 244 -11.86 1.34 5.74
N ARG A 245 -10.54 1.20 5.79
CA ARG A 245 -9.63 1.86 4.85
C ARG A 245 -8.76 0.85 4.13
N TYR A 246 -8.72 0.94 2.81
CA TYR A 246 -7.80 0.20 1.96
C TYR A 246 -7.02 1.18 1.09
N ALA A 247 -5.80 1.52 1.54
CA ALA A 247 -5.04 2.64 0.98
C ALA A 247 -5.82 3.96 1.09
N ASP A 248 -6.21 4.56 -0.03
CA ASP A 248 -7.01 5.77 -0.17
C ASP A 248 -8.52 5.52 -0.29
N ASP A 249 -8.95 4.28 -0.57
CA ASP A 249 -10.36 3.89 -0.63
C ASP A 249 -10.90 3.67 0.79
N VAL A 250 -11.87 4.49 1.20
CA VAL A 250 -12.36 4.58 2.58
C VAL A 250 -13.89 4.56 2.61
N VAL A 251 -14.43 3.76 3.53
CA VAL A 251 -15.87 3.69 3.80
C VAL A 251 -16.11 3.92 5.29
N CYS A 252 -16.91 4.93 5.63
CA CYS A 252 -17.29 5.26 7.01
C CYS A 252 -18.76 4.96 7.26
N HIS A 253 -19.12 4.53 8.47
CA HIS A 253 -20.49 4.10 8.82
C HIS A 253 -21.10 5.01 9.87
N CYS A 254 -22.25 5.60 9.57
CA CYS A 254 -22.94 6.59 10.39
C CYS A 254 -24.36 6.11 10.76
N HIS A 255 -24.83 6.48 11.95
CA HIS A 255 -26.20 6.18 12.41
C HIS A 255 -27.25 7.10 11.79
N SER A 256 -26.89 8.33 11.45
CA SER A 256 -27.82 9.32 10.88
C SER A 256 -27.18 10.07 9.72
N GLN A 257 -28.03 10.61 8.84
CA GLN A 257 -27.59 11.47 7.74
C GLN A 257 -26.85 12.71 8.26
N TRP A 258 -27.35 13.31 9.35
CA TRP A 258 -26.69 14.44 9.99
C TRP A 258 -25.26 14.11 10.45
N GLN A 259 -25.03 12.91 11.00
CA GLN A 259 -23.69 12.46 11.38
C GLN A 259 -22.79 12.29 10.14
N ALA A 260 -23.34 11.81 9.02
CA ALA A 260 -22.63 11.70 7.75
C ALA A 260 -22.25 13.08 7.17
N ASP A 261 -23.16 14.06 7.21
CA ASP A 261 -22.91 15.43 6.77
C ASP A 261 -21.86 16.14 7.64
N ALA A 262 -21.94 15.96 8.96
CA ALA A 262 -20.95 16.47 9.91
C ALA A 262 -19.57 15.85 9.65
N LEU A 263 -19.52 14.54 9.37
CA LEU A 263 -18.29 13.84 9.03
C LEU A 263 -17.66 14.40 7.73
N ILE A 264 -18.44 14.57 6.67
CA ILE A 264 -17.93 15.14 5.40
C ILE A 264 -17.36 16.53 5.64
N SER A 265 -18.05 17.37 6.42
CA SER A 265 -17.59 18.72 6.74
C SER A 265 -16.26 18.70 7.52
N GLY A 266 -16.16 17.83 8.53
CA GLY A 266 -14.92 17.63 9.29
C GLY A 266 -13.77 17.10 8.43
N LEU A 267 -14.04 16.10 7.58
CA LEU A 267 -13.04 15.52 6.68
C LEU A 267 -12.52 16.53 5.67
N ARG A 268 -13.39 17.39 5.10
CA ARG A 268 -12.96 18.47 4.19
C ARG A 268 -11.95 19.40 4.87
N GLN A 269 -12.24 19.84 6.09
CA GLN A 269 -11.34 20.72 6.85
C GLN A 269 -10.04 20.00 7.19
N ARG A 270 -10.13 18.76 7.70
CA ARG A 270 -8.96 17.99 8.11
C ARG A 270 -8.03 17.68 6.95
N LEU A 271 -8.55 17.19 5.83
CA LEU A 271 -7.73 16.86 4.66
C LEU A 271 -7.07 18.12 4.09
N ALA A 272 -7.78 19.27 4.07
CA ALA A 272 -7.19 20.54 3.63
C ALA A 272 -6.00 20.97 4.49
N GLN A 273 -6.07 20.79 5.83
CA GLN A 273 -4.93 21.03 6.73
C GLN A 273 -3.72 20.13 6.44
N CYS A 274 -3.94 18.97 5.80
CA CYS A 274 -2.90 18.04 5.38
C CYS A 274 -2.50 18.20 3.90
N GLY A 275 -2.94 19.27 3.22
CA GLY A 275 -2.66 19.50 1.80
C GLY A 275 -3.42 18.58 0.84
N LEU A 276 -4.44 17.87 1.32
CA LEU A 276 -5.27 16.95 0.55
C LEU A 276 -6.65 17.55 0.27
N GLN A 277 -7.31 17.04 -0.78
CA GLN A 277 -8.66 17.46 -1.14
C GLN A 277 -9.62 16.27 -1.16
N LEU A 278 -10.74 16.39 -0.45
CA LEU A 278 -11.85 15.45 -0.58
C LEU A 278 -12.53 15.64 -1.95
N HIS A 279 -12.76 14.54 -2.68
CA HIS A 279 -13.32 14.60 -4.02
C HIS A 279 -14.80 14.99 -3.96
N PRO A 280 -15.22 16.15 -4.50
CA PRO A 280 -16.57 16.68 -4.29
C PRO A 280 -17.68 15.83 -4.91
N GLN A 281 -17.41 15.20 -6.06
CA GLN A 281 -18.41 14.42 -6.81
C GLN A 281 -18.39 12.91 -6.51
N LYS A 282 -17.25 12.38 -6.04
CA LYS A 282 -17.08 10.95 -5.78
C LYS A 282 -17.32 10.59 -4.32
N THR A 283 -17.11 11.56 -3.42
CA THR A 283 -17.51 11.38 -2.03
C THR A 283 -19.03 11.49 -1.91
N ARG A 284 -19.68 10.44 -1.41
CA ARG A 284 -21.14 10.32 -1.41
C ARG A 284 -21.65 9.76 -0.09
N ILE A 285 -22.85 10.20 0.29
CA ILE A 285 -23.63 9.63 1.39
C ILE A 285 -24.60 8.61 0.78
N VAL A 286 -24.57 7.38 1.28
CA VAL A 286 -25.38 6.28 0.79
C VAL A 286 -26.22 5.72 1.92
N TYR A 287 -27.52 5.57 1.66
CA TYR A 287 -28.45 4.98 2.60
C TYR A 287 -28.47 3.45 2.46
N CYS A 288 -28.24 2.74 3.56
CA CYS A 288 -28.23 1.29 3.61
C CYS A 288 -29.67 0.73 3.66
N LYS A 289 -30.44 0.87 2.58
CA LYS A 289 -31.84 0.40 2.52
C LYS A 289 -31.96 -1.12 2.71
N ASP A 290 -32.86 -1.55 3.58
CA ASP A 290 -33.21 -2.96 3.77
C ASP A 290 -34.68 -3.13 4.19
N ALA A 291 -35.07 -4.31 4.65
CA ALA A 291 -36.45 -4.62 5.03
C ALA A 291 -36.99 -3.75 6.19
N ASP A 292 -36.12 -3.36 7.12
CA ASP A 292 -36.47 -2.58 8.31
C ASP A 292 -36.29 -1.06 8.04
N ARG A 293 -35.34 -0.72 7.17
CA ARG A 293 -34.94 0.65 6.83
C ARG A 293 -35.64 1.13 5.56
N ARG A 294 -36.90 1.57 5.71
CA ARG A 294 -37.81 1.91 4.60
C ARG A 294 -37.70 3.32 4.01
N GLY A 295 -36.77 4.14 4.50
CA GLY A 295 -36.49 5.47 3.95
C GLY A 295 -36.27 5.45 2.44
N ASP A 296 -36.67 6.53 1.78
CA ASP A 296 -36.50 6.69 0.33
C ASP A 296 -35.46 7.78 0.05
N TYR A 297 -34.33 7.34 -0.50
CA TYR A 297 -33.17 8.17 -0.77
C TYR A 297 -32.61 7.78 -2.14
N PRO A 298 -32.06 8.74 -2.90
CA PRO A 298 -31.57 8.48 -4.25
C PRO A 298 -30.37 7.52 -4.26
N GLU A 299 -29.44 7.71 -3.33
CA GLU A 299 -28.20 6.91 -3.25
C GLU A 299 -28.39 5.75 -2.27
N THR A 300 -28.57 4.54 -2.82
CA THR A 300 -28.74 3.29 -2.04
C THR A 300 -27.76 2.20 -2.45
N SER A 301 -26.66 2.57 -3.12
CA SER A 301 -25.60 1.62 -3.44
C SER A 301 -24.24 2.29 -3.52
N PHE A 302 -23.19 1.58 -3.13
CA PHE A 302 -21.81 2.01 -3.34
C PHE A 302 -20.94 0.84 -3.79
N ASP A 303 -19.82 1.17 -4.43
CA ASP A 303 -18.79 0.20 -4.76
C ASP A 303 -17.65 0.30 -3.73
N PHE A 304 -17.15 -0.84 -3.28
CA PHE A 304 -15.96 -0.90 -2.42
C PHE A 304 -15.14 -2.14 -2.78
N LEU A 305 -13.86 -1.93 -3.10
CA LEU A 305 -12.92 -3.01 -3.42
C LEU A 305 -13.42 -4.03 -4.47
N GLY A 306 -14.14 -3.53 -5.48
CA GLY A 306 -14.66 -4.35 -6.59
C GLY A 306 -16.00 -5.04 -6.30
N TYR A 307 -16.62 -4.77 -5.14
CA TYR A 307 -17.96 -5.25 -4.77
C TYR A 307 -18.96 -4.11 -4.73
N THR A 308 -20.16 -4.33 -5.25
CA THR A 308 -21.27 -3.37 -5.14
C THR A 308 -22.17 -3.77 -3.97
N PHE A 309 -22.22 -2.92 -2.96
CA PHE A 309 -23.14 -3.00 -1.84
C PHE A 309 -24.46 -2.33 -2.22
N ARG A 310 -25.57 -3.06 -2.08
CA ARG A 310 -26.93 -2.57 -2.36
C ARG A 310 -27.99 -3.44 -1.69
N PRO A 311 -29.28 -3.04 -1.68
CA PRO A 311 -30.37 -3.89 -1.26
C PRO A 311 -30.49 -5.11 -2.17
N ARG A 312 -30.54 -6.30 -1.59
CA ARG A 312 -30.65 -7.59 -2.29
C ARG A 312 -31.53 -8.55 -1.50
N LEU A 313 -32.25 -9.40 -2.21
CA LEU A 313 -32.98 -10.51 -1.58
C LEU A 313 -31.97 -11.49 -0.97
N SER A 314 -32.20 -11.83 0.29
CA SER A 314 -31.47 -12.82 1.07
C SER A 314 -32.46 -13.77 1.72
N MET A 315 -32.03 -15.00 1.99
CA MET A 315 -32.84 -16.00 2.70
C MET A 315 -32.22 -16.22 4.08
N ASN A 316 -33.05 -16.21 5.12
CA ASN A 316 -32.59 -16.53 6.48
C ASN A 316 -32.52 -18.05 6.70
N ARG A 317 -32.02 -18.47 7.87
CA ARG A 317 -31.89 -19.90 8.22
C ARG A 317 -33.21 -20.69 8.24
N TRP A 318 -34.35 -20.01 8.24
CA TRP A 318 -35.70 -20.60 8.28
C TRP A 318 -36.40 -20.56 6.92
N GLY A 319 -35.69 -20.23 5.83
CA GLY A 319 -36.25 -20.19 4.48
C GLY A 319 -37.06 -18.93 4.15
N LYS A 320 -37.18 -17.97 5.06
CA LYS A 320 -37.89 -16.70 4.79
C LYS A 320 -36.98 -15.73 4.03
N THR A 321 -37.49 -15.20 2.93
CA THR A 321 -36.83 -14.19 2.12
C THR A 321 -37.03 -12.79 2.71
N PHE A 322 -35.99 -11.97 2.68
CA PHE A 322 -36.01 -10.58 3.12
C PHE A 322 -35.00 -9.76 2.32
N VAL A 323 -35.21 -8.44 2.27
CA VAL A 323 -34.24 -7.53 1.65
C VAL A 323 -33.15 -7.22 2.67
N ASN A 324 -31.90 -7.43 2.27
CA ASN A 324 -30.71 -7.15 3.06
C ASN A 324 -29.74 -6.26 2.26
N PHE A 325 -29.07 -5.35 2.93
CA PHE A 325 -27.97 -4.59 2.33
C PHE A 325 -26.71 -5.46 2.28
N SER A 326 -26.27 -5.85 1.07
CA SER A 326 -25.18 -6.83 0.94
C SER A 326 -24.30 -6.65 -0.30
N PRO A 327 -23.00 -6.99 -0.19
CA PRO A 327 -22.09 -6.93 -1.32
C PRO A 327 -22.30 -8.10 -2.28
N ALA A 328 -22.15 -7.83 -3.57
CA ALA A 328 -21.84 -8.85 -4.58
C ALA A 328 -20.79 -8.29 -5.53
N MET A 329 -20.10 -9.15 -6.29
CA MET A 329 -19.11 -8.70 -7.27
C MET A 329 -19.72 -7.61 -8.16
N SER A 330 -19.01 -6.48 -8.28
CA SER A 330 -19.45 -5.36 -9.10
C SER A 330 -19.56 -5.79 -10.56
N ALA A 331 -20.44 -5.14 -11.32
CA ALA A 331 -20.57 -5.40 -12.76
C ALA A 331 -19.22 -5.19 -13.48
N ARG A 332 -18.42 -4.23 -13.00
CA ARG A 332 -17.08 -3.92 -13.48
C ARG A 332 -16.10 -5.06 -13.20
N ALA A 333 -16.01 -5.53 -11.96
CA ALA A 333 -15.15 -6.66 -11.60
C ALA A 333 -15.57 -7.94 -12.34
N GLY A 334 -16.87 -8.20 -12.44
CA GLY A 334 -17.40 -9.32 -13.22
C GLY A 334 -17.08 -9.21 -14.71
N LYS A 335 -17.10 -8.00 -15.30
CA LYS A 335 -16.70 -7.77 -16.70
C LYS A 335 -15.21 -8.03 -16.90
N ALA A 336 -14.35 -7.55 -16.00
CA ALA A 336 -12.91 -7.81 -16.05
C ALA A 336 -12.59 -9.31 -15.95
N ILE A 337 -13.23 -10.04 -15.03
CA ILE A 337 -13.08 -11.49 -14.89
C ILE A 337 -13.57 -12.21 -16.15
N ARG A 338 -14.74 -11.87 -16.69
CA ARG A 338 -15.25 -12.48 -17.94
C ARG A 338 -14.35 -12.20 -19.14
N GLN A 339 -13.75 -11.01 -19.22
CA GLN A 339 -12.80 -10.67 -20.26
C GLN A 339 -11.50 -11.46 -20.12
N GLU A 340 -11.01 -11.66 -18.91
CA GLU A 340 -9.82 -12.48 -18.65
C GLU A 340 -10.09 -13.96 -18.93
N VAL A 341 -11.23 -14.51 -18.51
CA VAL A 341 -11.65 -15.88 -18.84
C VAL A 341 -11.79 -16.07 -20.34
N ARG A 342 -12.36 -15.09 -21.07
CA ARG A 342 -12.42 -15.13 -22.54
C ARG A 342 -11.03 -15.07 -23.18
N ARG A 343 -10.11 -14.28 -22.63
CA ARG A 343 -8.72 -14.20 -23.11
C ARG A 343 -7.99 -15.53 -22.92
N ILE A 344 -8.18 -16.19 -21.77
CA ILE A 344 -7.64 -17.53 -21.47
C ILE A 344 -8.26 -18.60 -22.36
N ALA A 345 -9.58 -18.52 -22.61
CA ALA A 345 -10.30 -19.44 -23.50
C ALA A 345 -9.89 -19.29 -24.98
N VAL A 346 -9.51 -18.09 -25.41
CA VAL A 346 -9.02 -17.80 -26.78
C VAL A 346 -7.54 -18.15 -26.96
N THR A 347 -6.75 -18.21 -25.88
CA THR A 347 -5.31 -18.54 -25.92
C THR A 347 -5.00 -20.01 -25.67
N SER A 348 -6.02 -20.87 -25.52
CA SER A 348 -5.87 -22.33 -25.53
C SER A 348 -6.15 -22.84 -26.95
N PRO A 349 -5.13 -23.25 -27.74
CA PRO A 349 -5.40 -24.02 -28.95
C PRO A 349 -5.98 -25.35 -28.47
N CYS A 350 -7.21 -25.62 -28.89
CA CYS A 350 -7.83 -26.94 -28.83
C CYS A 350 -6.84 -27.96 -29.40
N THR A 351 -6.13 -28.67 -28.52
CA THR A 351 -5.24 -29.76 -28.90
C THR A 351 -5.94 -31.07 -28.54
N SER A 352 -6.54 -31.64 -29.57
CA SER A 352 -6.76 -33.07 -29.79
C SER A 352 -7.72 -33.80 -28.85
N TRP A 353 -8.99 -33.77 -29.23
CA TRP A 353 -9.78 -34.99 -29.31
C TRP A 353 -9.09 -35.98 -30.27
N ARG A 354 -8.44 -37.03 -29.74
CA ARG A 354 -8.19 -38.33 -30.42
C ARG A 354 -7.47 -39.31 -29.47
N ILE A 355 -8.21 -39.94 -28.56
CA ILE A 355 -7.92 -41.31 -28.08
C ILE A 355 -9.27 -41.99 -27.79
N CYS A 356 -9.93 -42.49 -28.83
CA CYS A 356 -10.95 -43.55 -28.70
C CYS A 356 -11.21 -44.18 -30.07
N SER A 357 -10.31 -45.04 -30.54
CA SER A 357 -10.61 -46.14 -31.47
C SER A 357 -9.31 -46.89 -31.84
N MET A 358 -8.89 -47.83 -31.01
CA MET A 358 -7.99 -48.93 -31.43
C MET A 358 -8.01 -50.03 -30.36
N ARG A 359 -9.09 -50.83 -30.36
CA ARG A 359 -9.14 -52.21 -29.86
C ARG A 359 -10.29 -52.91 -30.56
N LYS A 360 -9.97 -53.70 -31.58
CA LYS A 360 -10.63 -54.95 -32.00
C LYS A 360 -10.04 -55.37 -33.35
N SER A 361 -9.05 -56.28 -33.31
CA SER A 361 -8.90 -57.39 -34.27
C SER A 361 -7.56 -58.12 -34.10
N GLU A 362 -7.46 -58.95 -33.05
CA GLU A 362 -6.77 -60.25 -33.03
C GLU A 362 -7.72 -61.10 -32.14
N ALA A 363 -8.67 -61.87 -32.71
CA ALA A 363 -8.53 -63.22 -33.26
C ALA A 363 -8.12 -64.25 -32.18
N GLY A 364 -9.10 -64.96 -31.62
CA GLY A 364 -8.93 -66.04 -30.65
C GLY A 364 -9.68 -65.82 -29.36
#